data_AF-A0A3A4VTF9-F1
#
_entry.id   AF-A0A3A4VTF9-F1
#
_cell.length_a   1.000
_cell.length_b   1.000
_cell.length_c   1.000
_cell.angle_alpha   90.00
_cell.angle_beta   90.00
_cell.angle_gamma   90.00
#
_symmetry.space_group_name_H-M   'P 1'
#
loop_
_entity.id
_entity.type
_entity.pdbx_description
1 polymer ?
#
loop_
_entity_poly.entity_id
_entity_poly.type
_entity_poly.pdbx_seq_one_letter_code
_entity_poly.pdbx_strand_id
1 'polypeptide(L)'
;MKLPLKFIATMLMVVLVGGAVFACGGGTTTPPVETPPVETPPVETPPAETPPVETPPVETPSYSYTATIFGEEVTIPADARGAMLEDFEKTSPDGLVTIKFEKGTKITNADMVPFWQSVSITIDPNPAQPAEGPTVIGPAVDFSPRNARVYPVI
;
A
#
# COMPACT_ATOMS: atom_id res chain seq x y z
N MET A 1 11.74 22.96 -17.78
CA MET A 1 11.14 24.19 -17.22
C MET A 1 10.09 24.70 -18.21
N LYS A 2 8.81 24.64 -17.85
CA LYS A 2 7.65 25.02 -18.69
C LYS A 2 7.12 26.34 -18.15
N LEU A 3 7.18 27.39 -18.96
CA LEU A 3 6.86 28.77 -18.58
C LEU A 3 5.39 29.09 -18.93
N PRO A 4 4.54 29.62 -18.02
CA PRO A 4 3.13 29.87 -18.32
C PRO A 4 2.84 31.31 -18.83
N LEU A 5 2.70 31.42 -20.15
CA LEU A 5 1.61 32.01 -20.96
C LEU A 5 0.74 33.22 -20.50
N LYS A 6 1.01 33.95 -19.41
CA LYS A 6 0.13 35.07 -18.97
C LYS A 6 0.56 36.49 -19.35
N PHE A 7 1.57 36.65 -20.21
CA PHE A 7 2.12 37.98 -20.54
C PHE A 7 1.72 38.55 -21.93
N ILE A 8 0.81 37.90 -22.67
CA ILE A 8 0.46 38.32 -24.05
C ILE A 8 -1.03 38.67 -24.14
N ALA A 9 -1.39 39.81 -23.57
CA ALA A 9 -2.57 40.57 -23.95
C ALA A 9 -2.12 42.05 -24.02
N THR A 10 -1.43 42.45 -25.10
CA THR A 10 -2.09 43.09 -26.26
C THR A 10 -2.83 44.34 -25.78
N MET A 11 -2.19 45.50 -25.60
CA MET A 11 -1.69 46.40 -26.65
C MET A 11 -2.46 46.26 -27.98
N LEU A 12 -3.63 46.90 -28.11
CA LEU A 12 -4.09 47.59 -29.33
C LEU A 12 -5.51 48.20 -29.14
N MET A 13 -5.61 49.50 -28.88
CA MET A 13 -6.71 50.32 -29.41
C MET A 13 -6.32 51.80 -29.37
N VAL A 14 -5.84 52.24 -30.53
CA VAL A 14 -5.56 53.61 -30.94
C VAL A 14 -6.88 54.37 -31.06
N VAL A 15 -7.02 55.55 -30.45
CA VAL A 15 -7.83 56.64 -31.04
C VAL A 15 -7.13 57.98 -30.85
N LEU A 16 -6.56 58.43 -31.98
CA LEU A 16 -6.16 59.78 -32.36
C LEU A 16 -7.35 60.75 -32.41
N VAL A 17 -7.27 61.91 -31.75
CA VAL A 17 -7.72 63.26 -32.19
C VAL A 17 -7.06 64.27 -31.23
N GLY A 18 -6.45 65.40 -31.56
CA GLY A 18 -6.17 66.19 -32.77
C GLY A 18 -5.43 67.44 -32.25
N GLY A 19 -4.35 67.91 -32.88
CA GLY A 19 -4.43 68.93 -33.91
C GLY A 19 -3.52 70.10 -33.52
N ALA A 20 -2.56 70.42 -34.38
CA ALA A 20 -1.56 71.48 -34.24
C ALA A 20 -2.16 72.90 -34.39
N VAL A 21 -1.36 73.94 -34.07
CA VAL A 21 -1.13 75.20 -34.85
C VAL A 21 -0.91 76.45 -33.95
N PHE A 22 0.28 77.05 -34.11
CA PHE A 22 0.70 78.48 -34.04
C PHE A 22 0.83 79.28 -32.71
N ALA A 23 2.10 79.68 -32.48
CA ALA A 23 2.64 81.04 -32.26
C ALA A 23 1.85 82.17 -31.54
N CYS A 24 2.62 82.84 -30.65
CA CYS A 24 2.58 84.24 -30.21
C CYS A 24 1.67 84.65 -29.03
N GLY A 25 2.32 85.06 -27.92
CA GLY A 25 1.95 86.20 -27.07
C GLY A 25 0.71 86.13 -26.17
N GLY A 26 0.90 86.52 -24.90
CA GLY A 26 -0.17 87.05 -24.04
C GLY A 26 -0.94 86.01 -23.21
N GLY A 27 -0.85 86.12 -21.89
CA GLY A 27 -1.51 85.20 -20.97
C GLY A 27 -3.02 85.32 -20.92
N THR A 28 -3.68 84.23 -20.53
CA THR A 28 -4.93 84.19 -19.75
C THR A 28 -5.25 82.75 -19.34
N THR A 29 -5.67 82.63 -18.10
CA THR A 29 -6.14 81.47 -17.32
C THR A 29 -6.95 80.40 -18.07
N THR A 30 -6.55 79.13 -17.94
CA THR A 30 -7.38 77.95 -18.25
C THR A 30 -8.09 77.47 -16.99
N PRO A 31 -9.42 77.29 -16.95
CA PRO A 31 -10.08 76.65 -15.82
C PRO A 31 -9.77 75.13 -15.82
N PRO A 32 -9.62 74.48 -14.65
CA PRO A 32 -9.42 73.04 -14.60
C PRO A 32 -10.72 72.32 -15.01
N VAL A 33 -10.61 71.34 -15.91
CA VAL A 33 -11.70 70.42 -16.24
C VAL A 33 -11.63 69.26 -15.25
N GLU A 34 -12.61 69.16 -14.35
CA GLU A 34 -12.75 68.00 -13.47
C GLU A 34 -13.45 66.86 -14.22
N THR A 35 -12.74 65.75 -14.41
CA THR A 35 -13.33 64.48 -14.84
C THR A 35 -13.97 63.77 -13.65
N PRO A 36 -15.22 63.29 -13.73
CA PRO A 36 -15.85 62.55 -12.65
C PRO A 36 -15.16 61.20 -12.44
N PRO A 37 -15.08 60.69 -11.19
CA PRO A 37 -14.50 59.38 -10.92
C PRO A 37 -15.38 58.27 -11.52
N VAL A 38 -14.75 57.35 -12.25
CA VAL A 38 -15.39 56.13 -12.76
C VAL A 38 -15.21 55.04 -11.70
N GLU A 39 -16.30 54.61 -11.06
CA GLU A 39 -16.29 53.45 -10.18
C GLU A 39 -16.45 52.16 -10.99
N THR A 40 -15.42 51.30 -10.96
CA THR A 40 -15.51 49.94 -11.49
C THR A 40 -16.12 49.00 -10.46
N PRO A 41 -17.16 48.22 -10.80
CA PRO A 41 -17.76 47.27 -9.86
C PRO A 41 -16.78 46.14 -9.50
N PRO A 42 -16.86 45.59 -8.27
CA PRO A 42 -16.02 44.48 -7.85
C PRO A 42 -16.37 43.22 -8.64
N VAL A 43 -15.34 42.54 -9.15
CA VAL A 43 -15.47 41.23 -9.81
C VAL A 43 -15.27 40.14 -8.76
N GLU A 44 -16.31 39.36 -8.46
CA GLU A 44 -16.19 38.20 -7.59
C GLU A 44 -15.72 36.97 -8.38
N THR A 45 -14.53 36.45 -8.05
CA THR A 45 -14.03 35.18 -8.57
C THR A 45 -14.62 34.02 -7.76
N PRO A 46 -15.30 33.05 -8.38
CA PRO A 46 -15.83 31.89 -7.66
C PRO A 46 -14.69 31.02 -7.10
N PRO A 47 -14.90 30.36 -5.94
CA PRO A 47 -13.91 29.47 -5.34
C PRO A 47 -13.66 28.27 -6.26
N ALA A 48 -12.37 27.98 -6.50
CA ALA A 48 -11.97 26.80 -7.25
C ALA A 48 -12.05 25.57 -6.33
N GLU A 49 -12.97 24.65 -6.62
CA GLU A 49 -13.00 23.34 -5.94
C GLU A 49 -11.98 22.40 -6.58
N THR A 50 -10.96 22.02 -5.81
CA THR A 50 -10.04 20.93 -6.17
C THR A 50 -10.68 19.60 -5.78
N PRO A 51 -10.84 18.64 -6.72
CA PRO A 51 -11.40 17.34 -6.38
C PRO A 51 -10.48 16.57 -5.42
N PRO A 52 -11.05 15.72 -4.54
CA PRO A 52 -10.28 14.90 -3.62
C PRO A 52 -9.40 13.92 -4.41
N VAL A 53 -8.12 13.83 -4.05
CA VAL A 53 -7.20 12.84 -4.57
C VAL A 53 -7.43 11.55 -3.79
N GLU A 54 -8.00 10.53 -4.44
CA GLU A 54 -8.06 9.18 -3.88
C GLU A 54 -6.69 8.52 -3.97
N THR A 55 -6.04 8.31 -2.83
CA THR A 55 -4.83 7.48 -2.74
C THR A 55 -5.28 6.01 -2.81
N PRO A 56 -4.78 5.21 -3.77
CA PRO A 56 -5.13 3.78 -3.82
C PRO A 56 -4.66 3.08 -2.54
N PRO A 57 -5.40 2.05 -2.07
CA PRO A 57 -5.01 1.29 -0.90
C PRO A 57 -3.65 0.65 -1.12
N VAL A 58 -2.75 0.82 -0.16
CA VAL A 58 -1.46 0.11 -0.13
C VAL A 58 -1.76 -1.32 0.29
N GLU A 59 -1.59 -2.28 -0.62
CA GLU A 59 -1.62 -3.70 -0.25
C GLU A 59 -0.36 -4.01 0.60
N THR A 60 -0.54 -4.16 1.91
CA THR A 60 0.47 -4.79 2.76
C THR A 60 0.61 -6.25 2.36
N PRO A 61 1.83 -6.76 2.09
CA PRO A 61 2.02 -8.18 1.80
C PRO A 61 1.57 -9.01 3.00
N SER A 62 0.54 -9.83 2.81
CA SER A 62 0.11 -10.83 3.78
C SER A 62 1.03 -12.04 3.65
N TYR A 63 1.77 -12.36 4.70
CA TYR A 63 2.57 -13.58 4.77
C TYR A 63 1.75 -14.67 5.44
N SER A 64 1.73 -15.87 4.87
CA SER A 64 1.05 -17.02 5.45
C SER A 64 1.73 -18.31 5.00
N TYR A 65 1.67 -19.33 5.84
CA TYR A 65 2.03 -20.69 5.48
C TYR A 65 0.79 -21.42 4.96
N THR A 66 0.92 -22.08 3.82
CA THR A 66 -0.04 -23.09 3.38
C THR A 66 0.44 -24.44 3.88
N ALA A 67 -0.42 -25.18 4.56
CA ALA A 67 -0.10 -26.55 4.97
C ALA A 67 -1.25 -27.50 4.68
N THR A 68 -0.94 -28.74 4.35
CA THR A 68 -1.92 -29.83 4.28
C THR A 68 -1.78 -30.66 5.54
N ILE A 69 -2.72 -30.54 6.47
CA ILE A 69 -2.66 -31.22 7.77
C ILE A 69 -3.79 -32.22 7.85
N PHE A 70 -3.45 -33.49 7.97
CA PHE A 70 -4.39 -34.63 7.97
C PHE A 70 -5.31 -34.64 6.74
N GLY A 71 -4.81 -34.20 5.59
CA GLY A 71 -5.55 -34.16 4.32
C GLY A 71 -6.38 -32.88 4.10
N GLU A 72 -6.35 -31.93 5.02
CA GLU A 72 -7.05 -30.65 4.88
C GLU A 72 -6.06 -29.50 4.70
N GLU A 73 -6.32 -28.64 3.71
CA GLU A 73 -5.53 -27.43 3.49
C GLU A 73 -5.86 -26.39 4.55
N VAL A 74 -4.83 -25.88 5.22
CA VAL A 74 -4.90 -24.85 6.24
C VAL A 74 -3.94 -23.71 5.88
N THR A 75 -4.38 -22.50 6.19
CA THR A 75 -3.58 -21.28 6.02
C THR A 75 -3.28 -20.71 7.39
N ILE A 76 -1.99 -20.60 7.73
CA ILE A 76 -1.54 -20.08 9.02
C ILE A 76 -0.89 -18.71 8.79
N PRO A 77 -1.44 -17.62 9.35
CA PRO A 77 -0.91 -16.28 9.13
C PRO A 77 0.44 -16.10 9.83
N ALA A 78 1.36 -15.39 9.17
CA ALA A 78 2.73 -15.17 9.64
C ALA A 78 3.19 -13.72 9.41
N ASP A 79 4.23 -13.29 10.11
CA ASP A 79 4.93 -12.03 9.83
C ASP A 79 5.99 -12.19 8.72
N ALA A 80 6.56 -11.08 8.25
CA ALA A 80 7.62 -11.10 7.22
C ALA A 80 8.90 -11.88 7.63
N ARG A 81 9.04 -12.21 8.91
CA ARG A 81 10.16 -12.99 9.48
C ARG A 81 9.78 -14.46 9.70
N GLY A 82 8.63 -14.89 9.19
CA GLY A 82 8.14 -16.26 9.31
C GLY A 82 7.61 -16.63 10.70
N ALA A 83 7.37 -15.67 11.59
CA ALA A 83 6.78 -15.97 12.90
C ALA A 83 5.25 -16.05 12.76
N MET A 84 4.64 -17.15 13.18
CA MET A 84 3.18 -17.30 13.19
C MET A 84 2.51 -16.21 14.04
N LEU A 85 1.41 -15.63 13.55
CA LEU A 85 0.73 -14.52 14.21
C LEU A 85 -0.25 -14.96 15.30
N GLU A 86 -0.70 -16.21 15.26
CA GLU A 86 -1.69 -16.81 16.15
C GLU A 86 -1.29 -18.24 16.55
N ASP A 87 -1.93 -18.74 17.60
CA ASP A 87 -1.83 -20.15 17.96
C ASP A 87 -2.61 -20.98 16.94
N PHE A 88 -2.00 -22.07 16.50
CA PHE A 88 -2.62 -23.05 15.62
C PHE A 88 -2.75 -24.37 16.36
N GLU A 89 -3.94 -24.96 16.36
CA GLU A 89 -4.17 -26.30 16.90
C GLU A 89 -5.09 -27.07 15.96
N LYS A 90 -4.72 -28.33 15.70
CA LYS A 90 -5.54 -29.23 14.90
C LYS A 90 -5.41 -30.66 15.39
N THR A 91 -6.55 -31.32 15.53
CA THR A 91 -6.63 -32.72 15.91
C THR A 91 -7.04 -33.56 14.70
N SER A 92 -6.43 -34.74 14.56
CA SER A 92 -6.74 -35.70 13.50
C SER A 92 -8.20 -36.17 13.59
N PRO A 93 -8.81 -36.62 12.48
CA PRO A 93 -10.22 -37.06 12.48
C PRO A 93 -10.55 -38.18 13.45
N ASP A 94 -9.58 -39.01 13.81
CA ASP A 94 -9.71 -40.10 14.80
C ASP A 94 -9.52 -39.64 16.25
N GLY A 95 -9.14 -38.37 16.48
CA GLY A 95 -8.92 -37.81 17.81
C GLY A 95 -7.60 -38.24 18.48
N LEU A 96 -6.73 -38.96 17.78
CA LEU A 96 -5.54 -39.58 18.39
C LEU A 96 -4.29 -38.70 18.34
N VAL A 97 -4.22 -37.76 17.39
CA VAL A 97 -3.04 -36.91 17.18
C VAL A 97 -3.46 -35.45 17.15
N THR A 98 -2.87 -34.64 18.03
CA THR A 98 -3.03 -33.19 18.03
C THR A 98 -1.71 -32.53 17.66
N ILE A 99 -1.76 -31.61 16.70
CA ILE A 99 -0.65 -30.74 16.33
C ILE A 99 -0.95 -29.34 16.86
N LYS A 100 -0.02 -28.80 17.65
CA LYS A 100 -0.09 -27.44 18.16
C LYS A 100 1.16 -26.67 17.75
N PHE A 101 0.96 -25.50 17.15
CA PHE A 101 2.00 -24.48 16.97
C PHE A 101 1.60 -23.24 17.74
N GLU A 102 2.49 -22.75 18.59
CA GLU A 102 2.23 -21.55 19.36
C GLU A 102 2.55 -20.31 18.53
N LYS A 103 1.87 -19.21 18.83
CA LYS A 103 2.14 -17.90 18.26
C LYS A 103 3.64 -17.61 18.37
N GLY A 104 4.23 -17.18 17.26
CA GLY A 104 5.66 -16.89 17.15
C GLY A 104 6.50 -18.07 16.67
N THR A 105 5.94 -19.28 16.58
CA THR A 105 6.61 -20.45 15.99
C THR A 105 7.07 -20.09 14.58
N LYS A 106 8.29 -20.49 14.24
CA LYS A 106 8.89 -20.25 12.91
C LYS A 106 9.06 -21.56 12.16
N ILE A 107 8.62 -21.59 10.91
CA ILE A 107 8.96 -22.66 9.98
C ILE A 107 10.02 -22.11 9.04
N THR A 108 11.22 -22.69 9.07
CA THR A 108 12.36 -22.26 8.25
C THR A 108 12.98 -23.43 7.50
N ASN A 109 13.81 -23.14 6.51
CA ASN A 109 14.71 -24.14 5.93
C ASN A 109 15.94 -24.37 6.83
N ALA A 110 16.91 -25.16 6.33
CA ALA A 110 18.17 -25.43 7.02
C ALA A 110 19.01 -24.17 7.30
N ASP A 111 18.86 -23.12 6.50
CA ASP A 111 19.60 -21.86 6.60
C ASP A 111 18.89 -20.80 7.46
N MET A 112 17.86 -21.19 8.22
CA MET A 112 17.00 -20.30 9.03
C MET A 112 16.20 -19.26 8.23
N VAL A 113 16.04 -19.45 6.93
CA VAL A 113 15.17 -18.60 6.10
C VAL A 113 13.72 -19.09 6.20
N PRO A 114 12.73 -18.19 6.39
CA PRO A 114 11.32 -18.57 6.43
C PRO A 114 10.90 -19.43 5.23
N PHE A 115 10.24 -20.55 5.53
CA PHE A 115 9.92 -21.58 4.55
C PHE A 115 8.53 -21.35 3.94
N TRP A 116 8.43 -20.47 2.94
CA TRP A 116 7.16 -20.08 2.29
C TRP A 116 6.57 -21.11 1.32
N GLN A 117 6.99 -22.38 1.38
CA GLN A 117 6.43 -23.45 0.56
C GLN A 117 5.41 -24.26 1.35
N SER A 118 4.58 -25.02 0.63
CA SER A 118 3.58 -25.88 1.27
C SER A 118 4.22 -26.97 2.13
N VAL A 119 3.73 -27.10 3.35
CA VAL A 119 4.12 -28.17 4.28
C VAL A 119 3.00 -29.21 4.35
N SER A 120 3.32 -30.49 4.43
CA SER A 120 2.34 -31.56 4.62
C SER A 120 2.63 -32.32 5.90
N ILE A 121 1.58 -32.58 6.69
CA ILE A 121 1.63 -33.38 7.90
C ILE A 121 0.57 -34.48 7.80
N THR A 122 1.02 -35.73 7.70
CA THR A 122 0.17 -36.90 7.49
C THR A 122 0.48 -38.00 8.48
N ILE A 123 -0.52 -38.81 8.82
CA ILE A 123 -0.33 -40.04 9.59
C ILE A 123 -0.06 -41.17 8.60
N ASP A 124 1.07 -41.86 8.73
CA ASP A 124 1.36 -43.10 8.00
C ASP A 124 0.59 -44.26 8.66
N PRO A 125 -0.39 -44.85 7.96
CA PRO A 125 -1.19 -45.95 8.51
C PRO A 125 -0.41 -47.27 8.57
N ASN A 126 0.74 -47.39 7.91
CA ASN A 126 1.54 -48.62 7.88
C ASN A 126 3.04 -48.33 8.02
N PRO A 127 3.47 -47.85 9.21
CA PRO A 127 4.87 -47.56 9.43
C PRO A 127 5.73 -48.82 9.36
N ALA A 128 6.86 -48.71 8.67
CA ALA A 128 7.85 -49.77 8.59
C ALA A 128 8.25 -50.23 10.01
N GLN A 129 7.99 -51.50 10.31
CA GLN A 129 8.40 -52.08 11.58
C GLN A 129 9.88 -52.48 11.49
N PRO A 130 10.72 -52.10 12.47
CA PRO A 130 12.11 -52.53 12.49
C PRO A 130 12.18 -54.07 12.60
N ALA A 131 13.04 -54.69 11.79
CA ALA A 131 13.22 -56.14 11.74
C ALA A 131 13.75 -56.72 13.06
N GLU A 132 14.56 -55.93 13.77
CA GLU A 132 15.01 -56.19 15.13
C GLU A 132 15.06 -54.83 15.86
N GLY A 133 14.61 -54.78 17.11
CA GLY A 133 14.63 -53.55 17.92
C GLY A 133 13.26 -53.04 18.37
N PRO A 134 13.16 -51.77 18.80
CA PRO A 134 11.98 -51.24 19.47
C PRO A 134 10.78 -51.15 18.52
N THR A 135 9.65 -51.71 18.95
CA THR A 135 8.37 -51.66 18.24
C THR A 135 7.79 -50.24 18.24
N VAL A 136 7.19 -49.84 17.11
CA VAL A 136 6.43 -48.59 17.03
C VAL A 136 5.10 -48.78 17.78
N ILE A 137 4.91 -48.02 18.86
CA ILE A 137 3.73 -48.13 19.74
C ILE A 137 2.65 -47.07 19.49
N GLY A 138 2.81 -46.23 18.46
CA GLY A 138 1.90 -45.13 18.15
C GLY A 138 1.84 -44.79 16.65
N PRO A 139 0.99 -43.83 16.25
CA PRO A 139 0.90 -43.40 14.86
C PRO A 139 2.24 -42.80 14.40
N ALA A 140 2.68 -43.17 13.20
CA ALA A 140 3.82 -42.51 12.59
C ALA A 140 3.35 -41.23 11.90
N VAL A 141 3.96 -40.10 12.22
CA VAL A 141 3.63 -38.81 11.62
C VAL A 141 4.74 -38.39 10.69
N ASP A 142 4.39 -38.19 9.42
CA ASP A 142 5.30 -37.72 8.38
C ASP A 142 5.15 -36.21 8.18
N PHE A 143 6.28 -35.51 8.30
CA PHE A 143 6.41 -34.08 8.01
C PHE A 143 7.18 -33.89 6.70
N SER A 144 6.55 -33.21 5.75
CA SER A 144 7.12 -32.92 4.44
C SER A 144 7.06 -31.43 4.12
N PRO A 145 8.02 -30.87 3.38
CA PRO A 145 9.26 -31.53 2.95
C PRO A 145 10.28 -31.65 4.09
N ARG A 146 11.18 -32.65 3.99
CA ARG A 146 12.14 -32.99 5.07
C ARG A 146 13.15 -31.89 5.41
N ASN A 147 13.28 -30.88 4.56
CA ASN A 147 14.16 -29.73 4.78
C ASN A 147 13.49 -28.59 5.58
N ALA A 148 12.17 -28.68 5.82
CA ALA A 148 11.47 -27.77 6.71
C ALA A 148 11.84 -28.09 8.17
N ARG A 149 12.10 -27.04 8.95
CA ARG A 149 12.43 -27.09 10.37
C ARG A 149 11.47 -26.20 11.13
N VAL A 150 10.94 -26.72 12.24
CA VAL A 150 10.03 -26.00 13.14
C VAL A 150 10.81 -25.53 14.35
N TYR A 151 10.75 -24.23 14.61
CA TYR A 151 11.36 -23.59 15.77
C TYR A 151 10.25 -23.03 16.66
N PRO A 152 9.93 -23.71 17.79
CA PRO A 152 8.94 -23.21 18.74
C PRO A 152 9.47 -21.96 19.46
N VAL A 153 8.55 -21.21 20.07
CA VAL A 153 8.92 -20.15 21.02
C VAL A 153 9.33 -20.81 22.33
N ILE A 154 10.49 -20.40 22.87
CA ILE A 154 11.03 -20.84 24.16
C ILE A 154 10.74 -19.81 25.25
#